data_AF-A0A0H3G491-F1
#
_entry.id   AF-A0A0H3G491-F1
#
_cell.length_a   1.000
_cell.length_b   1.000
_cell.length_c   1.000
_cell.angle_alpha   90.00
_cell.angle_beta   90.00
_cell.angle_gamma   90.00
#
_symmetry.space_group_name_H-M   'P 1'
#
loop_
_entity.id
_entity.type
_entity.pdbx_description
1 polymer ?
#
loop_
_entity_poly.entity_id
_entity_poly.type
_entity_poly.pdbx_seq_one_letter_code
_entity_poly.pdbx_strand_id
1 'polypeptide(L)'
;MMGSSPPKGRPISAFFSFPWCRRHILTTGLSVVALSVTADIASNASSSPLSSADVLHFMKLSLCLTDRKTLDPVLGKALFSKLTDNNPKRRTQLDQLLALFNRQTWDNANHFVKEAVKENPDAPPLIRDILHGWYRGIVDNKVVVYRSAMMFSLTRNILYPKTYANGDLFYWTTRPPEVPLPKAQPAMQPDVPETLGQ
;
A
#
# COMPACT_ATOMS: atom_id res chain seq x y z
N MET A 1 52.94 -48.45 -33.37
CA MET A 1 52.03 -48.76 -32.25
C MET A 1 50.79 -47.89 -32.39
N MET A 2 49.65 -48.57 -32.55
CA MET A 2 48.32 -48.03 -32.76
C MET A 2 47.78 -47.45 -31.45
N GLY A 3 47.20 -46.25 -31.47
CA GLY A 3 46.57 -45.63 -30.30
C GLY A 3 45.56 -44.58 -30.75
N SER A 4 44.31 -45.00 -30.82
CA SER A 4 43.12 -44.36 -31.39
C SER A 4 42.75 -42.99 -30.82
N SER A 5 42.45 -42.04 -31.70
CA SER A 5 41.82 -40.74 -31.39
C SER A 5 40.33 -40.88 -31.05
N PRO A 6 39.81 -40.13 -30.07
CA PRO A 6 38.36 -40.00 -29.83
C PRO A 6 37.71 -38.91 -30.74
N PRO A 7 36.41 -39.04 -31.05
CA PRO A 7 35.75 -38.25 -32.09
C PRO A 7 35.36 -36.81 -31.69
N LYS A 8 35.47 -35.91 -32.67
CA LYS A 8 34.98 -34.51 -32.66
C LYS A 8 33.44 -34.48 -32.61
N GLY A 9 32.86 -34.16 -31.46
CA GLY A 9 31.46 -33.77 -31.30
C GLY A 9 31.31 -32.25 -31.27
N ARG A 10 30.56 -31.70 -32.24
CA ARG A 10 30.21 -30.27 -32.38
C ARG A 10 28.89 -29.95 -31.62
N PRO A 11 28.55 -28.67 -31.44
CA PRO A 11 27.89 -28.14 -30.24
C PRO A 11 26.37 -28.38 -30.18
N ILE A 12 25.87 -28.56 -28.95
CA ILE A 12 24.44 -28.52 -28.63
C ILE A 12 24.02 -27.05 -28.57
N SER A 13 23.72 -26.49 -29.74
CA SER A 13 22.93 -25.27 -29.87
C SER A 13 21.46 -25.61 -29.65
N ALA A 14 20.99 -25.52 -28.41
CA ALA A 14 19.57 -25.51 -28.10
C ALA A 14 19.03 -24.10 -28.37
N PHE A 15 18.59 -23.86 -29.61
CA PHE A 15 17.71 -22.75 -29.93
C PHE A 15 16.36 -22.98 -29.24
N PHE A 16 16.18 -22.45 -28.03
CA PHE A 16 14.83 -22.21 -27.52
C PHE A 16 14.28 -20.97 -28.23
N SER A 17 13.85 -21.17 -29.46
CA SER A 17 12.96 -20.22 -30.13
C SER A 17 11.61 -20.32 -29.43
N PHE A 18 11.34 -19.43 -28.48
CA PHE A 18 10.01 -19.26 -27.91
C PHE A 18 9.13 -18.57 -28.97
N PRO A 19 8.13 -19.22 -29.60
CA PRO A 19 7.18 -18.50 -30.41
C PRO A 19 6.20 -17.80 -29.46
N TRP A 20 6.57 -16.59 -29.06
CA TRP A 20 5.62 -15.62 -28.52
C TRP A 20 4.68 -15.21 -29.66
N CYS A 21 3.61 -15.98 -29.86
CA CYS A 21 2.49 -15.62 -30.76
C CYS A 21 1.16 -15.78 -30.01
N ARG A 22 1.04 -15.12 -28.86
CA ARG A 22 -0.23 -15.02 -28.11
C ARG A 22 -1.21 -13.97 -28.67
N ARG A 23 -1.06 -13.56 -29.94
CA ARG A 23 -1.82 -12.42 -30.50
C ARG A 23 -2.72 -12.74 -31.69
N HIS A 24 -2.88 -13.99 -32.11
CA HIS A 24 -3.70 -14.31 -33.29
C HIS A 24 -4.67 -15.49 -33.14
N ILE A 25 -5.25 -15.71 -31.94
CA ILE A 25 -6.34 -16.71 -31.74
C ILE A 25 -7.64 -16.03 -31.26
N LEU A 26 -7.89 -14.78 -31.68
CA LEU A 26 -9.18 -14.11 -31.44
C LEU A 26 -9.66 -13.37 -32.69
N THR A 27 -9.58 -13.99 -33.87
CA THR A 27 -10.10 -13.42 -35.12
C THR A 27 -10.84 -14.41 -36.03
N THR A 28 -11.38 -15.51 -35.50
CA THR A 28 -12.32 -16.36 -36.26
C THR A 28 -13.45 -16.86 -35.37
N GLY A 29 -14.53 -16.08 -35.32
CA GLY A 29 -15.74 -16.44 -34.57
C GLY A 29 -16.87 -15.46 -34.80
N LEU A 30 -17.19 -15.16 -36.06
CA LEU A 30 -18.38 -14.40 -36.44
C LEU A 30 -19.50 -15.39 -36.80
N SER A 31 -20.46 -15.58 -35.90
CA SER A 31 -21.83 -15.96 -36.28
C SER A 31 -22.83 -15.43 -35.25
N VAL A 32 -23.80 -14.71 -35.81
CA VAL A 32 -24.85 -13.94 -35.16
C VAL A 32 -26.00 -14.88 -34.76
N VAL A 33 -26.40 -14.86 -33.50
CA VAL A 33 -27.79 -15.13 -33.07
C VAL A 33 -28.13 -14.14 -31.97
N ALA A 34 -29.06 -13.25 -32.26
CA ALA A 34 -29.67 -12.34 -31.31
C ALA A 34 -30.79 -13.06 -30.55
N LEU A 35 -30.74 -13.03 -29.21
CA LEU A 35 -31.92 -13.12 -28.34
C LEU A 35 -31.57 -12.53 -26.97
N SER A 36 -32.35 -11.53 -26.61
CA SER A 36 -32.21 -10.62 -25.49
C SER A 36 -32.40 -11.34 -24.15
N VAL A 37 -31.33 -11.42 -23.35
CA VAL A 37 -31.41 -11.39 -21.88
C VAL A 37 -30.32 -10.43 -21.43
N THR A 38 -30.70 -9.18 -21.19
CA THR A 38 -29.87 -8.23 -20.46
C THR A 38 -29.80 -8.72 -19.02
N ALA A 39 -28.88 -9.64 -18.74
CA ALA A 39 -28.39 -9.83 -17.40
C ALA A 39 -27.55 -8.60 -17.09
N ASP A 40 -28.18 -7.61 -16.47
CA ASP A 40 -27.50 -6.52 -15.79
C ASP A 40 -26.49 -7.14 -14.82
N ILE A 41 -25.23 -7.25 -15.24
CA ILE A 41 -24.13 -7.23 -14.27
C ILE A 41 -24.07 -5.78 -13.79
N ALA A 42 -25.01 -5.45 -12.91
CA ALA A 42 -24.98 -4.28 -12.07
C ALA A 42 -23.71 -4.39 -11.20
N SER A 43 -22.58 -4.00 -11.78
CA SER A 43 -21.46 -3.51 -11.00
C SER A 43 -21.91 -2.17 -10.43
N ASN A 44 -22.75 -2.21 -9.40
CA ASN A 44 -23.03 -1.07 -8.52
C ASN A 44 -21.78 -0.81 -7.67
N ALA A 45 -20.66 -0.51 -8.33
CA ALA A 45 -19.69 0.40 -7.77
C ALA A 45 -20.18 1.79 -8.16
N SER A 46 -21.21 2.29 -7.47
CA SER A 46 -21.49 3.71 -7.42
C SER A 46 -20.37 4.37 -6.62
N SER A 47 -19.16 4.38 -7.17
CA SER A 47 -18.10 5.25 -6.71
C SER A 47 -18.48 6.64 -7.19
N SER A 48 -19.10 7.43 -6.30
CA SER A 48 -19.15 8.87 -6.50
C SER A 48 -17.74 9.32 -6.90
N PRO A 49 -17.60 10.11 -7.98
CA PRO A 49 -16.29 10.53 -8.45
C PRO A 49 -15.57 11.20 -7.28
N LEU A 50 -14.46 10.59 -6.88
CA LEU A 50 -13.60 11.10 -5.84
C LEU A 50 -13.22 12.53 -6.23
N SER A 51 -13.68 13.53 -5.48
CA SER A 51 -13.30 14.91 -5.76
C SER A 51 -11.79 15.01 -5.60
N SER A 52 -11.09 15.53 -6.62
CA SER A 52 -9.65 15.77 -6.56
C SER A 52 -9.28 16.63 -5.35
N ALA A 53 -10.17 17.52 -4.91
CA ALA A 53 -9.98 18.34 -3.72
C ALA A 53 -9.95 17.50 -2.42
N ASP A 54 -10.82 16.50 -2.29
CA ASP A 54 -10.90 15.65 -1.09
C ASP A 54 -9.63 14.83 -0.91
N VAL A 55 -9.09 14.30 -2.02
CA VAL A 55 -7.81 13.59 -2.01
C VAL A 55 -6.68 14.51 -1.57
N LEU A 56 -6.66 15.76 -2.05
CA LEU A 56 -5.64 16.73 -1.63
C LEU A 56 -5.74 17.07 -0.13
N HIS A 57 -6.95 17.24 0.41
CA HIS A 57 -7.14 17.44 1.85
C HIS A 57 -6.69 16.23 2.65
N PHE A 58 -7.03 15.02 2.20
CA PHE A 58 -6.56 13.79 2.82
C PHE A 58 -5.04 13.65 2.79
N MET A 59 -4.39 14.06 1.70
CA MET A 59 -2.93 14.05 1.60
C MET A 59 -2.27 15.02 2.57
N LYS A 60 -2.82 16.23 2.74
CA LYS A 60 -2.33 17.21 3.73
C LYS A 60 -2.48 16.69 5.16
N LEU A 61 -3.64 16.12 5.48
CA LEU A 61 -3.88 15.48 6.77
C LEU A 61 -2.87 14.33 7.01
N SER A 62 -2.69 13.47 6.00
CA SER A 62 -1.76 12.34 6.08
C SER A 62 -0.30 12.78 6.27
N LEU A 63 0.14 13.87 5.62
CA LEU A 63 1.47 14.43 5.80
C LEU A 63 1.68 14.90 7.24
N CYS A 64 0.69 15.61 7.80
CA CYS A 64 0.73 16.05 9.20
C CYS A 64 0.79 14.85 10.15
N LEU A 65 -0.13 13.88 10.02
CA LEU A 65 -0.20 12.71 10.91
C LEU A 65 1.03 11.79 10.84
N THR A 66 1.69 11.70 9.68
CA THR A 66 2.86 10.83 9.49
C THR A 66 4.19 11.53 9.74
N ASP A 67 4.17 12.85 9.98
CA ASP A 67 5.34 13.72 10.13
C ASP A 67 6.37 13.51 8.99
N ARG A 68 5.87 13.48 7.75
CA ARG A 68 6.70 13.34 6.55
C ARG A 68 6.65 14.58 5.67
N LYS A 69 7.74 14.77 4.93
CA LYS A 69 7.85 15.83 3.92
C LYS A 69 7.09 15.51 2.64
N THR A 70 7.03 14.23 2.26
CA THR A 70 6.41 13.78 1.01
C THR A 70 5.72 12.43 1.22
N LEU A 71 4.62 12.24 0.48
CA LEU A 71 3.86 11.00 0.42
C LEU A 71 3.52 10.70 -1.05
N ASP A 72 3.41 9.43 -1.40
CA ASP A 72 3.05 9.00 -2.76
C ASP A 72 1.56 9.29 -3.03
N PRO A 73 1.22 10.15 -4.00
CA PRO A 73 -0.16 10.52 -4.30
C PRO A 73 -0.99 9.34 -4.84
N VAL A 74 -0.35 8.35 -5.48
CA VAL A 74 -1.04 7.15 -5.99
C VAL A 74 -1.52 6.29 -4.82
N LEU A 75 -0.65 6.08 -3.82
CA LEU A 75 -1.02 5.34 -2.60
C LEU A 75 -2.06 6.10 -1.78
N GLY A 76 -1.93 7.42 -1.69
CA GLY A 76 -2.90 8.28 -1.02
C GLY A 76 -4.31 8.15 -1.61
N LYS A 77 -4.42 8.19 -2.95
CA LYS A 77 -5.70 7.99 -3.64
C LYS A 77 -6.28 6.60 -3.39
N ALA A 78 -5.45 5.56 -3.44
CA ALA A 78 -5.88 4.18 -3.22
C ALA A 78 -6.36 3.96 -1.77
N LEU A 79 -5.62 4.48 -0.78
CA LEU A 79 -5.99 4.42 0.63
C LEU A 79 -7.29 5.18 0.90
N PHE A 80 -7.42 6.40 0.37
CA PHE A 80 -8.63 7.20 0.54
C PHE A 80 -9.86 6.49 -0.03
N SER A 81 -9.79 5.99 -1.27
CA SER A 81 -10.89 5.21 -1.87
C SER A 81 -11.26 4.03 -0.97
N LYS A 82 -10.28 3.26 -0.49
CA LYS A 82 -10.56 2.07 0.33
C LYS A 82 -11.18 2.39 1.69
N LEU A 83 -10.78 3.50 2.31
CA LEU A 83 -11.39 3.99 3.56
C LEU A 83 -12.85 4.41 3.36
N THR A 84 -13.21 4.90 2.16
CA THR A 84 -14.55 5.39 1.85
C THR A 84 -15.49 4.35 1.23
N ASP A 85 -14.95 3.30 0.60
CA ASP A 85 -15.72 2.33 -0.19
C ASP A 85 -16.70 1.49 0.65
N ASN A 86 -16.33 1.10 1.88
CA ASN A 86 -17.04 0.03 2.60
C ASN A 86 -18.09 0.52 3.61
N ASN A 87 -18.10 1.82 4.00
CA ASN A 87 -18.98 2.28 5.07
C ASN A 87 -19.32 3.79 4.97
N PRO A 88 -20.60 4.16 4.78
CA PRO A 88 -21.02 5.57 4.69
C PRO A 88 -20.79 6.32 6.00
N LYS A 89 -20.93 5.68 7.17
CA LYS A 89 -20.60 6.29 8.47
C LYS A 89 -19.12 6.69 8.53
N ARG A 90 -18.24 5.82 8.01
CA ARG A 90 -16.80 6.08 7.97
C ARG A 90 -16.47 7.25 7.04
N ARG A 91 -17.18 7.38 5.91
CA ARG A 91 -17.07 8.55 5.04
C ARG A 91 -17.41 9.83 5.79
N THR A 92 -18.54 9.86 6.50
CA THR A 92 -18.95 11.03 7.31
C THR A 92 -17.94 11.39 8.40
N GLN A 93 -17.41 10.39 9.12
CA GLN A 93 -16.38 10.63 10.14
C GLN A 93 -15.09 11.20 9.54
N LEU A 94 -14.71 10.72 8.35
CA LEU A 94 -13.54 11.22 7.64
C LEU A 94 -13.75 12.65 7.13
N ASP A 95 -14.95 12.96 6.62
CA ASP A 95 -15.29 14.33 6.19
C ASP A 95 -15.31 15.31 7.38
N GLN A 96 -15.82 14.88 8.54
CA GLN A 96 -15.75 15.67 9.78
C GLN A 96 -14.29 15.92 10.20
N LEU A 97 -13.44 14.90 10.16
CA LEU A 97 -12.02 15.02 10.50
C LEU A 97 -11.27 15.96 9.53
N LEU A 98 -11.55 15.87 8.23
CA LEU A 98 -10.99 16.77 7.22
C LEU A 98 -11.48 18.20 7.40
N ALA A 99 -12.76 18.40 7.73
CA ALA A 99 -13.31 19.72 8.02
C ALA A 99 -12.63 20.35 9.24
N LEU A 100 -12.42 19.58 10.32
CA LEU A 100 -11.67 20.04 11.49
C LEU A 100 -10.22 20.40 11.13
N PHE A 101 -9.55 19.57 10.33
CA PHE A 101 -8.19 19.83 9.89
C PHE A 101 -8.08 21.11 9.06
N ASN A 102 -9.04 21.38 8.17
CA ASN A 102 -9.04 22.55 7.28
C ASN A 102 -9.37 23.88 7.98
N ARG A 103 -9.84 23.89 9.23
CA ARG A 103 -10.16 25.15 9.96
C ARG A 103 -8.92 25.97 10.32
N GLN A 104 -7.78 25.31 10.51
CA GLN A 104 -6.54 25.98 10.93
C GLN A 104 -5.31 25.23 10.42
N THR A 105 -4.17 25.91 10.42
CA THR A 105 -2.88 25.28 10.16
C THR A 105 -2.35 24.64 11.42
N TRP A 106 -1.76 23.44 11.30
CA TRP A 106 -1.26 22.66 12.42
C TRP A 106 0.25 22.48 12.29
N ASP A 107 1.01 22.88 13.30
CA ASP A 107 2.47 22.68 13.33
C ASP A 107 2.86 21.25 13.72
N ASN A 108 2.02 20.56 14.50
CA ASN A 108 2.34 19.24 15.05
C ASN A 108 1.11 18.32 15.06
N ALA A 109 1.30 17.07 14.65
CA ALA A 109 0.32 16.00 14.71
C ALA A 109 -0.29 15.84 16.12
N ASN A 110 0.52 15.95 17.17
CA ASN A 110 0.07 15.79 18.56
C ASN A 110 -0.98 16.84 18.95
N HIS A 111 -0.78 18.09 18.49
CA HIS A 111 -1.73 19.17 18.75
C HIS A 111 -3.05 18.92 18.01
N PHE A 112 -2.95 18.52 16.74
CA PHE A 112 -4.12 18.15 15.95
C PHE A 112 -4.91 16.99 16.56
N VAL A 113 -4.25 15.89 16.94
CA VAL A 113 -4.91 14.72 17.53
C VAL A 113 -5.61 15.10 18.84
N LYS A 114 -4.98 15.90 19.70
CA LYS A 114 -5.60 16.35 20.96
C LYS A 114 -6.90 17.14 20.71
N GLU A 115 -6.88 18.09 19.78
CA GLU A 115 -8.08 18.86 19.44
C GLU A 115 -9.14 18.00 18.74
N ALA A 116 -8.74 17.09 17.85
CA ALA A 116 -9.65 16.17 17.18
C ALA A 116 -10.39 15.25 18.17
N VAL A 117 -9.70 14.75 19.20
CA VAL A 117 -10.30 13.92 20.26
C VAL A 117 -11.23 14.73 21.16
N LYS A 118 -10.91 16.01 21.42
CA LYS A 118 -11.75 16.90 22.22
C LYS A 118 -13.07 17.24 21.52
N GLU A 119 -13.03 17.48 20.21
CA GLU A 119 -14.23 17.76 19.40
C GLU A 119 -15.04 16.49 19.10
N ASN A 120 -14.36 15.36 18.88
CA ASN A 120 -15.00 14.09 18.55
C ASN A 120 -14.33 12.91 19.30
N PRO A 121 -14.97 12.39 20.35
CA PRO A 121 -14.47 11.23 21.10
C PRO A 121 -14.27 9.97 20.26
N ASP A 122 -14.97 9.83 19.13
CA ASP A 122 -14.88 8.69 18.21
C ASP A 122 -13.80 8.86 17.12
N ALA A 123 -13.01 9.95 17.15
CA ALA A 123 -11.92 10.19 16.20
C ALA A 123 -10.70 9.25 16.33
N PRO A 124 -10.24 8.80 17.52
CA PRO A 124 -9.02 8.00 17.64
C PRO A 124 -9.00 6.72 16.79
N PRO A 125 -10.08 5.90 16.74
CA PRO A 125 -10.12 4.73 15.88
C PRO A 125 -9.88 5.06 14.39
N LEU A 126 -10.48 6.13 13.89
CA LEU A 126 -10.31 6.54 12.49
C LEU A 126 -8.88 7.02 12.21
N ILE A 127 -8.31 7.82 13.11
CA ILE A 127 -6.91 8.30 12.98
C ILE A 127 -5.97 7.10 12.98
N ARG A 128 -6.21 6.11 13.85
CA ARG A 128 -5.45 4.87 13.89
C ARG A 128 -5.59 4.05 12.61
N ASP A 129 -6.78 3.95 12.03
CA ASP A 129 -7.00 3.27 10.75
C ASP A 129 -6.25 3.95 9.60
N ILE A 130 -6.21 5.30 9.57
CA ILE A 130 -5.42 6.06 8.58
C ILE A 130 -3.93 5.75 8.75
N LEU A 131 -3.41 5.82 9.98
CA LEU A 131 -2.01 5.50 10.28
C LEU A 131 -1.68 4.04 9.95
N HIS A 132 -2.55 3.09 10.29
CA HIS A 132 -2.40 1.69 9.92
C HIS A 132 -2.37 1.50 8.40
N GLY A 133 -3.23 2.20 7.66
CA GLY A 133 -3.24 2.22 6.20
C GLY A 133 -1.89 2.65 5.63
N TRP A 134 -1.28 3.71 6.14
CA TRP A 134 0.04 4.15 5.69
C TRP A 134 1.17 3.23 6.12
N TYR A 135 1.21 2.84 7.40
CA TYR A 135 2.31 2.05 7.97
C TYR A 135 2.32 0.61 7.50
N ARG A 136 1.15 -0.03 7.45
CA ARG A 136 1.00 -1.46 7.11
C ARG A 136 0.51 -1.68 5.69
N GLY A 137 -0.08 -0.68 5.04
CA GLY A 137 -0.67 -0.82 3.72
C GLY A 137 -1.99 -1.62 3.72
N ILE A 138 -2.66 -1.72 4.87
CA ILE A 138 -3.87 -2.52 5.07
C ILE A 138 -5.00 -1.62 5.58
N VAL A 139 -6.18 -1.74 4.98
CA VAL A 139 -7.42 -1.07 5.39
C VAL A 139 -8.54 -2.11 5.40
N ASP A 140 -9.32 -2.18 6.48
CA ASP A 140 -10.40 -3.18 6.63
C ASP A 140 -9.95 -4.62 6.31
N ASN A 141 -8.78 -5.02 6.84
CA ASN A 141 -8.16 -6.32 6.59
C ASN A 141 -7.83 -6.63 5.11
N LYS A 142 -7.95 -5.64 4.21
CA LYS A 142 -7.61 -5.76 2.79
C LYS A 142 -6.28 -5.05 2.54
N VAL A 143 -5.39 -5.73 1.80
CA VAL A 143 -4.11 -5.15 1.38
C VAL A 143 -4.37 -4.13 0.28
N VAL A 144 -4.02 -2.87 0.54
CA VAL A 144 -4.00 -1.78 -0.45
C VAL A 144 -2.61 -1.71 -1.07
N VAL A 145 -1.58 -1.82 -0.24
CA VAL A 145 -0.16 -1.72 -0.63
C VAL A 145 0.64 -2.72 0.19
N TYR A 146 1.60 -3.39 -0.42
CA TYR A 146 2.51 -4.28 0.30
C TYR A 146 3.93 -3.75 0.35
N ARG A 147 4.62 -3.70 -0.81
CA ARG A 147 6.04 -3.31 -0.90
C ARG A 147 6.33 -1.91 -0.37
N SER A 148 5.46 -0.95 -0.68
CA SER A 148 5.67 0.47 -0.36
C SER A 148 5.03 0.89 0.97
N ALA A 149 4.63 -0.08 1.82
CA ALA A 149 4.12 0.22 3.16
C ALA A 149 5.20 0.90 4.01
N MET A 150 4.81 1.93 4.77
CA MET A 150 5.77 2.84 5.38
C MET A 150 6.66 2.17 6.44
N MET A 151 6.20 1.11 7.09
CA MET A 151 7.01 0.36 8.06
C MET A 151 8.30 -0.20 7.44
N PHE A 152 8.28 -0.54 6.14
CA PHE A 152 9.45 -1.04 5.43
C PHE A 152 10.41 0.06 5.00
N SER A 153 10.00 1.33 5.03
CA SER A 153 10.86 2.46 4.63
C SER A 153 12.10 2.60 5.53
N LEU A 154 11.97 2.28 6.81
CA LEU A 154 13.05 2.35 7.79
C LEU A 154 14.05 1.20 7.64
N THR A 155 13.55 0.01 7.27
CA THR A 155 14.38 -1.20 7.21
C THR A 155 14.83 -1.56 5.80
N ARG A 156 14.46 -0.80 4.76
CA ARG A 156 14.68 -1.13 3.33
C ARG A 156 16.12 -1.51 2.94
N ASN A 157 17.11 -1.07 3.71
CA ASN A 157 18.53 -1.32 3.45
C ASN A 157 19.05 -2.58 4.16
N ILE A 158 18.25 -3.19 5.05
CA ILE A 158 18.67 -4.30 5.93
C ILE A 158 17.69 -5.47 5.77
N LEU A 159 16.38 -5.18 5.81
CA LEU A 159 15.31 -6.16 5.73
C LEU A 159 14.36 -5.79 4.60
N TYR A 160 14.24 -6.72 3.66
CA TYR A 160 13.24 -6.65 2.60
C TYR A 160 11.91 -7.23 3.09
N PRO A 161 10.77 -6.73 2.57
CA PRO A 161 9.49 -7.39 2.76
C PRO A 161 9.59 -8.86 2.33
N LYS A 162 8.84 -9.74 2.99
CA LYS A 162 8.77 -11.16 2.58
C LYS A 162 8.39 -11.22 1.09
N THR A 163 8.90 -12.24 0.39
CA THR A 163 8.79 -12.43 -1.07
C THR A 163 9.59 -11.46 -1.95
N TYR A 164 10.38 -10.53 -1.39
CA TYR A 164 11.30 -9.69 -2.16
C TYR A 164 12.76 -9.96 -1.77
N ALA A 165 13.61 -10.13 -2.78
CA ALA A 165 15.06 -10.15 -2.64
C ALA A 165 15.62 -9.06 -3.57
N ASN A 166 15.93 -7.90 -3.00
CA ASN A 166 16.52 -6.78 -3.75
C ASN A 166 17.93 -6.41 -3.25
N GLY A 167 18.53 -7.26 -2.41
CA GLY A 167 19.86 -7.06 -1.85
C GLY A 167 20.90 -7.94 -2.52
N ASP A 168 22.15 -7.70 -2.17
CA ASP A 168 23.26 -8.53 -2.62
C ASP A 168 23.11 -9.97 -2.11
N LEU A 169 23.75 -10.91 -2.81
CA LEU A 169 23.89 -12.27 -2.34
C LEU A 169 24.50 -12.26 -0.94
N PHE A 170 23.91 -13.03 -0.01
CA PHE A 170 24.33 -13.12 1.38
C PHE A 170 24.24 -11.82 2.20
N TYR A 171 23.38 -10.85 1.85
CA TYR A 171 23.22 -9.60 2.62
C TYR A 171 23.01 -9.82 4.14
N TRP A 172 22.45 -10.96 4.52
CA TRP A 172 22.19 -11.34 5.92
C TRP A 172 23.44 -11.72 6.73
N THR A 173 24.61 -11.91 6.11
CA THR A 173 25.86 -12.23 6.84
C THR A 173 26.54 -10.99 7.41
N THR A 174 26.18 -9.81 6.92
CA THR A 174 26.75 -8.53 7.36
C THR A 174 26.02 -8.01 8.59
N ARG A 175 26.76 -7.51 9.58
CA ARG A 175 26.18 -6.90 10.78
C ARG A 175 25.36 -5.65 10.37
N PRO A 176 24.09 -5.55 10.78
CA PRO A 176 23.30 -4.34 10.55
C PRO A 176 23.91 -3.10 11.21
N PRO A 177 23.78 -1.92 10.61
CA PRO A 177 24.21 -0.67 11.24
C PRO A 177 23.40 -0.41 12.52
N GLU A 178 24.05 0.19 13.51
CA GLU A 178 23.42 0.56 14.77
C GLU A 178 22.55 1.82 14.58
N VAL A 179 21.33 1.78 15.11
CA VAL A 179 20.36 2.88 15.00
C VAL A 179 20.19 3.51 16.38
N PRO A 180 20.38 4.83 16.53
CA PRO A 180 20.17 5.51 17.81
C PRO A 180 18.70 5.40 18.23
N LEU A 181 18.47 5.25 19.54
CA LEU A 181 17.12 5.16 20.09
C LEU A 181 16.34 6.45 19.82
N PRO A 182 15.06 6.35 19.43
CA PRO A 182 14.22 7.52 19.22
C PRO A 182 14.02 8.26 20.55
N LYS A 183 14.18 9.59 20.52
CA LYS A 183 14.00 10.49 21.69
C LYS A 183 12.58 11.05 21.81
N ALA A 184 11.74 10.85 20.80
CA ALA A 184 10.40 11.42 20.74
C ALA A 184 9.37 10.53 21.46
N GLN A 185 8.42 11.18 22.14
CA GLN A 185 7.27 10.50 22.75
C GLN A 185 6.14 10.33 21.72
N PRO A 186 5.41 9.19 21.76
CA PRO A 186 4.35 8.92 20.81
C PRO A 186 3.16 9.87 21.00
N ALA A 187 2.53 10.23 19.88
CA ALA A 187 1.34 11.09 19.82
C ALA A 187 0.13 10.56 20.58
N MET A 188 0.00 9.23 20.59
CA MET A 188 -1.07 8.49 21.23
C MET A 188 -0.43 7.40 22.08
N GLN A 189 -0.96 7.19 23.28
CA GLN A 189 -0.55 6.07 24.10
C GLN A 189 -0.99 4.77 23.40
N PRO A 190 -0.10 3.76 23.32
CA PRO A 190 -0.50 2.46 22.80
C PRO A 190 -1.48 1.79 23.79
N ASP A 191 -2.55 1.19 23.27
CA ASP A 191 -3.48 0.32 24.04
C ASP A 191 -2.80 -1.03 24.36
N VAL A 192 -1.54 -1.01 24.80
CA VAL A 192 -0.79 -2.21 25.15
C VAL A 192 -0.95 -2.42 26.65
N PRO A 193 -1.48 -3.57 27.10
CA PRO A 193 -1.52 -3.87 28.53
C PRO A 193 -0.08 -3.87 29.06
N GLU A 194 0.13 -3.18 30.18
CA GLU A 194 1.43 -2.94 30.82
C GLU A 194 2.19 -4.24 31.17
N THR A 195 1.50 -5.38 31.11
CA THR A 195 1.97 -6.72 31.48
C THR A 195 2.83 -7.43 30.42
N LEU A 196 3.03 -6.86 29.22
CA LEU A 196 3.80 -7.51 28.15
C LEU A 196 5.33 -7.37 28.28
N GLY A 197 5.81 -6.73 29.35
CA GLY A 197 7.22 -6.46 29.60
C GLY A 197 7.77 -7.00 30.93
N GLN A 198 7.03 -7.86 31.64
CA GLN A 198 7.53 -8.61 32.80
C GLN A 198 7.72 -10.09 32.47
#